data_AF-A0A255Z0D7-F1
#
_entry.id   AF-A0A255Z0D7-F1
#
_cell.length_a   1.000
_cell.length_b   1.000
_cell.length_c   1.000
_cell.angle_alpha   90.00
_cell.angle_beta   90.00
_cell.angle_gamma   90.00
#
_symmetry.space_group_name_H-M   'P 1'
#
loop_
_entity.id
_entity.type
_entity.pdbx_description
1 polymer ?
#
loop_
_entity_poly.entity_id
_entity_poly.type
_entity_poly.pdbx_seq_one_letter_code
_entity_poly.pdbx_strand_id
1 'polypeptide(L)'
;MQDPLPPEPFPWPFDGDTYRMTMGLRSQDPATWLAPDAGWTAQLTERSNRLRNQKWDVLALMPEGLDAAGECLTLVSTHLTNHFPGWFQRQADGIHSSVTGTTLRMADFDHPLHMAAHLQPDDLCLMTPSAGGWRLTGGAVCFPSHWFLPHMLGKPLPGIHRRVPSYATTLATPVDRFFDMLAAGRTVWRVNWTLADDPALFQPGTVAHKPVDASINDSNGADRLYLRVERQTLTKLPVSGAVIFTIRTHMRPLSALNGAQRYQFASILRSLPDAVAAYKGLQRTGAMALAALDDVR
;
A
#
# COMPACT_ATOMS: atom_id res chain seq x y z
N MET A 1 17.34 18.49 -20.01
CA MET A 1 15.97 18.50 -19.48
C MET A 1 15.65 17.08 -19.07
N GLN A 2 15.16 16.87 -17.86
CA GLN A 2 14.77 15.55 -17.40
C GLN A 2 13.44 15.17 -18.05
N ASP A 3 13.29 13.91 -18.46
CA ASP A 3 12.04 13.43 -19.01
C ASP A 3 10.92 13.56 -17.96
N PRO A 4 9.71 13.99 -18.37
CA PRO A 4 8.59 14.06 -17.46
C PRO A 4 8.27 12.67 -16.90
N LEU A 5 7.88 12.62 -15.63
CA LEU A 5 7.41 11.37 -15.02
C LEU A 5 6.19 10.84 -15.78
N PRO A 6 6.10 9.51 -16.00
CA PRO A 6 4.96 8.93 -16.69
C PRO A 6 3.67 9.11 -15.88
N PRO A 7 2.48 9.05 -16.52
CA PRO A 7 1.21 9.14 -15.81
C PRO A 7 1.08 8.12 -14.69
N GLU A 8 0.41 8.49 -13.60
CA GLU A 8 0.15 7.57 -12.48
C GLU A 8 -0.70 6.38 -12.96
N PRO A 9 -0.21 5.13 -12.80
CA PRO A 9 -1.01 3.97 -13.12
C PRO A 9 -2.14 3.83 -12.10
N PHE A 10 -3.29 3.32 -12.53
CA PHE A 10 -4.37 2.95 -11.62
C PHE A 10 -4.67 1.46 -11.74
N PRO A 11 -4.15 0.64 -10.81
CA PRO A 11 -4.25 -0.80 -10.90
C PRO A 11 -5.69 -1.23 -10.59
N TRP A 12 -6.47 -1.49 -11.63
CA TRP A 12 -7.87 -1.88 -11.47
C TRP A 12 -8.00 -3.15 -10.61
N PRO A 13 -8.78 -3.13 -9.51
CA PRO A 13 -8.70 -4.18 -8.49
C PRO A 13 -9.55 -5.43 -8.77
N PHE A 14 -10.27 -5.48 -9.91
CA PHE A 14 -11.30 -6.50 -10.17
C PHE A 14 -10.99 -7.30 -11.43
N ASP A 15 -11.01 -8.63 -11.30
CA ASP A 15 -10.83 -9.59 -12.40
C ASP A 15 -12.15 -10.11 -12.99
N GLY A 16 -13.27 -9.78 -12.37
CA GLY A 16 -14.63 -10.13 -12.81
C GLY A 16 -15.68 -9.33 -12.05
N ASP A 17 -16.94 -9.66 -12.25
CA ASP A 17 -18.07 -8.84 -11.75
C ASP A 17 -18.58 -9.28 -10.37
N THR A 18 -18.03 -10.37 -9.82
CA THR A 18 -18.44 -10.92 -8.52
C THR A 18 -17.29 -10.88 -7.54
N TYR A 19 -17.55 -10.39 -6.33
CA TYR A 19 -16.56 -10.33 -5.27
C TYR A 19 -16.07 -11.75 -4.91
N ARG A 20 -14.75 -11.91 -4.86
CA ARG A 20 -14.09 -13.12 -4.36
C ARG A 20 -12.96 -12.75 -3.42
N MET A 21 -12.97 -13.33 -2.23
CA MET A 21 -11.86 -13.20 -1.30
C MET A 21 -10.78 -14.23 -1.67
N THR A 22 -9.74 -13.79 -2.37
CA THR A 22 -8.60 -14.64 -2.76
C THR A 22 -7.29 -13.90 -2.50
N MET A 23 -6.15 -14.62 -2.58
CA MET A 23 -4.84 -13.98 -2.47
C MET A 23 -4.56 -13.05 -3.67
N GLY A 24 -5.13 -13.32 -4.85
CA GLY A 24 -5.06 -12.43 -6.02
C GLY A 24 -3.63 -12.14 -6.51
N LEU A 25 -2.70 -13.08 -6.31
CA LEU A 25 -1.28 -12.89 -6.59
C LEU A 25 -0.99 -12.95 -8.09
N ARG A 26 -0.16 -12.02 -8.55
CA ARG A 26 0.29 -11.85 -9.93
C ARG A 26 1.82 -11.74 -9.95
N SER A 27 2.43 -12.12 -11.07
CA SER A 27 3.87 -11.93 -11.24
C SER A 27 4.18 -10.44 -11.38
N GLN A 28 5.23 -9.98 -10.69
CA GLN A 28 5.80 -8.65 -10.90
C GLN A 28 6.88 -8.76 -11.98
N ASP A 29 6.85 -7.89 -12.98
CA ASP A 29 8.01 -7.66 -13.85
C ASP A 29 9.09 -6.93 -13.01
N PRO A 30 10.27 -7.55 -12.79
CA PRO A 30 11.32 -6.95 -11.98
C PRO A 30 11.75 -5.57 -12.45
N ALA A 31 11.67 -5.26 -13.74
CA ALA A 31 12.13 -3.99 -14.29
C ALA A 31 11.20 -2.80 -13.97
N THR A 32 9.93 -3.08 -13.64
CA THR A 32 8.90 -2.07 -13.38
C THR A 32 8.45 -2.05 -11.92
N TRP A 33 9.15 -2.76 -11.04
CA TRP A 33 8.94 -2.62 -9.60
C TRP A 33 9.25 -1.17 -9.18
N LEU A 34 8.53 -0.60 -8.20
CA LEU A 34 8.74 0.77 -7.69
C LEU A 34 8.97 1.86 -8.77
N ALA A 35 8.28 1.77 -9.91
CA ALA A 35 8.47 2.68 -11.03
C ALA A 35 8.01 4.12 -10.68
N PRO A 36 8.83 5.15 -10.96
CA PRO A 36 8.43 6.55 -10.80
C PRO A 36 7.24 6.93 -11.69
N ASP A 37 6.35 7.76 -11.16
CA ASP A 37 5.16 8.26 -11.84
C ASP A 37 4.80 9.70 -11.42
N ALA A 38 3.83 10.30 -12.08
CA ALA A 38 3.42 11.69 -11.87
C ALA A 38 2.94 12.00 -10.43
N GLY A 39 2.51 10.99 -9.66
CA GLY A 39 2.12 11.12 -8.26
C GLY A 39 3.28 10.99 -7.27
N TRP A 40 4.49 10.64 -7.72
CA TRP A 40 5.64 10.36 -6.86
C TRP A 40 6.02 11.53 -5.95
N THR A 41 6.19 12.73 -6.51
CA THR A 41 6.63 13.92 -5.76
C THR A 41 5.61 14.34 -4.70
N ALA A 42 4.32 14.33 -5.05
CA ALA A 42 3.25 14.67 -4.12
C ALA A 42 3.19 13.69 -2.95
N GLN A 43 3.27 12.38 -3.23
CA GLN A 43 3.28 11.38 -2.16
C GLN A 43 4.55 11.43 -1.31
N LEU A 44 5.74 11.63 -1.88
CA LEU A 44 6.97 11.80 -1.08
C LEU A 44 6.94 13.04 -0.21
N THR A 45 6.33 14.12 -0.68
CA THR A 45 6.14 15.36 0.11
C THR A 45 5.26 15.09 1.32
N GLU A 46 4.11 14.47 1.11
CA GLU A 46 3.20 14.11 2.20
C GLU A 46 3.85 13.11 3.17
N ARG A 47 4.51 12.09 2.64
CA ARG A 47 5.27 11.10 3.43
C ARG A 47 6.32 11.75 4.31
N SER A 48 7.09 12.70 3.77
CA SER A 48 8.09 13.45 4.53
C SER A 48 7.46 14.28 5.64
N ASN A 49 6.27 14.85 5.42
CA ASN A 49 5.52 15.56 6.46
C ASN A 49 5.09 14.60 7.58
N ARG A 50 4.61 13.39 7.24
CA ARG A 50 4.22 12.36 8.22
C ARG A 50 5.41 11.87 9.03
N LEU A 51 6.53 11.53 8.37
CA LEU A 51 7.76 11.09 9.03
C LEU A 51 8.36 12.16 9.95
N ARG A 52 8.17 13.44 9.64
CA ARG A 52 8.62 14.55 10.50
C ARG A 52 7.69 14.80 11.69
N ASN A 53 6.38 14.87 11.44
CA ASN A 53 5.42 15.39 12.42
C ASN A 53 4.70 14.30 13.22
N GLN A 54 4.67 13.07 12.72
CA GLN A 54 3.93 11.92 13.29
C GLN A 54 4.81 10.66 13.27
N LYS A 55 6.13 10.83 13.42
CA LYS A 55 7.14 9.76 13.27
C LYS A 55 6.76 8.48 14.01
N TRP A 56 6.34 8.59 15.27
CA TRP A 56 6.02 7.44 16.12
C TRP A 56 4.76 6.66 15.68
N ASP A 57 3.87 7.30 14.92
CA ASP A 57 2.67 6.65 14.40
C ASP A 57 2.95 5.89 13.09
N VAL A 58 3.95 6.33 12.33
CA VAL A 58 4.20 5.89 10.96
C VAL A 58 5.53 5.17 10.75
N LEU A 59 6.48 5.26 11.66
CA LEU A 59 7.80 4.65 11.53
C LEU A 59 8.17 3.89 12.80
N ALA A 60 8.48 2.60 12.65
CA ALA A 60 9.00 1.78 13.74
C ALA A 60 9.90 0.68 13.20
N LEU A 61 10.93 0.32 13.97
CA LEU A 61 11.83 -0.77 13.68
C LEU A 61 12.25 -1.45 14.99
N MET A 62 12.00 -2.75 15.09
CA MET A 62 12.48 -3.59 16.19
C MET A 62 13.95 -3.99 15.96
N PRO A 63 14.74 -4.27 17.02
CA PRO A 63 16.13 -4.69 16.87
C PRO A 63 16.30 -5.90 15.93
N GLU A 64 15.41 -6.88 15.99
CA GLU A 64 15.45 -8.08 15.13
C GLU A 64 15.13 -7.79 13.66
N GLY A 65 14.57 -6.62 13.36
CA GLY A 65 14.31 -6.15 12.00
C GLY A 65 15.47 -5.39 11.36
N LEU A 66 16.56 -5.11 12.09
CA LEU A 66 17.63 -4.21 11.64
C LEU A 66 18.34 -4.72 10.38
N ASP A 67 18.68 -6.02 10.34
CA ASP A 67 19.33 -6.63 9.16
C ASP A 67 18.41 -6.58 7.93
N ALA A 68 17.14 -6.92 8.11
CA ALA A 68 16.13 -6.84 7.06
C ALA A 68 15.93 -5.39 6.55
N ALA A 69 16.03 -4.39 7.44
CA ALA A 69 15.95 -2.99 7.06
C ALA A 69 17.16 -2.55 6.22
N GLY A 70 18.38 -2.96 6.60
CA GLY A 70 19.60 -2.70 5.84
C GLY A 70 19.57 -3.31 4.43
N GLU A 71 19.13 -4.56 4.36
CA GLU A 71 18.97 -5.26 3.09
C GLU A 71 17.84 -4.67 2.23
N CYS A 72 16.72 -4.25 2.85
CA CYS A 72 15.66 -3.51 2.17
C CYS A 72 16.16 -2.21 1.55
N LEU A 73 16.93 -1.40 2.29
CA LEU A 73 17.51 -0.18 1.75
C LEU A 73 18.43 -0.47 0.56
N THR A 74 19.25 -1.53 0.66
CA THR A 74 20.16 -1.93 -0.40
C THR A 74 19.40 -2.38 -1.65
N LEU A 75 18.35 -3.20 -1.49
CA LEU A 75 17.52 -3.65 -2.59
C LEU A 75 16.81 -2.48 -3.27
N VAL A 76 16.12 -1.62 -2.50
CA VAL A 76 15.38 -0.47 -3.03
C VAL A 76 16.32 0.50 -3.75
N SER A 77 17.43 0.90 -3.11
CA SER A 77 18.37 1.84 -3.72
C SER A 77 19.01 1.27 -4.98
N THR A 78 19.43 -0.01 -4.98
CA THR A 78 20.01 -0.68 -6.15
C THR A 78 19.01 -0.78 -7.28
N HIS A 79 17.76 -1.16 -6.97
CA HIS A 79 16.70 -1.25 -7.96
C HIS A 79 16.45 0.11 -8.62
N LEU A 80 16.27 1.17 -7.82
CA LEU A 80 16.05 2.52 -8.34
C LEU A 80 17.22 3.01 -9.21
N THR A 81 18.46 2.82 -8.78
CA THR A 81 19.62 3.30 -9.55
C THR A 81 19.88 2.48 -10.83
N ASN A 82 19.50 1.20 -10.86
CA ASN A 82 19.74 0.35 -12.02
C ASN A 82 18.64 0.46 -13.07
N HIS A 83 17.38 0.53 -12.65
CA HIS A 83 16.23 0.55 -13.56
C HIS A 83 15.75 1.96 -13.90
N PHE A 84 16.04 2.94 -13.04
CA PHE A 84 15.63 4.32 -13.21
C PHE A 84 16.81 5.31 -13.10
N PRO A 85 17.94 5.08 -13.82
CA PRO A 85 19.16 5.89 -13.70
C PRO A 85 18.98 7.35 -14.13
N GLY A 86 17.94 7.66 -14.90
CA GLY A 86 17.58 9.04 -15.26
C GLY A 86 16.96 9.83 -14.10
N TRP A 87 16.42 9.15 -13.09
CA TRP A 87 15.78 9.76 -11.92
C TRP A 87 16.54 9.52 -10.61
N PHE A 88 17.35 8.45 -10.54
CA PHE A 88 18.11 8.09 -9.35
C PHE A 88 19.55 7.73 -9.71
N GLN A 89 20.51 8.34 -9.01
CA GLN A 89 21.93 8.10 -9.25
C GLN A 89 22.65 7.81 -7.94
N ARG A 90 23.45 6.74 -7.94
CA ARG A 90 24.34 6.43 -6.82
C ARG A 90 25.40 7.52 -6.71
N GLN A 91 25.57 8.05 -5.50
CA GLN A 91 26.63 8.95 -5.11
C GLN A 91 27.62 8.22 -4.19
N ALA A 92 28.75 8.84 -3.89
CA ALA A 92 29.76 8.25 -3.00
C ALA A 92 29.22 7.98 -1.59
N ASP A 93 28.32 8.84 -1.10
CA ASP A 93 27.80 8.84 0.27
C ASP A 93 26.27 8.72 0.36
N GLY A 94 25.59 8.42 -0.75
CA GLY A 94 24.13 8.41 -0.78
C GLY A 94 23.52 8.13 -2.15
N ILE A 95 22.23 8.45 -2.28
CA ILE A 95 21.47 8.35 -3.53
C ILE A 95 20.93 9.73 -3.87
N HIS A 96 21.29 10.25 -5.05
CA HIS A 96 20.65 11.45 -5.59
C HIS A 96 19.32 11.05 -6.21
N SER A 97 18.24 11.73 -5.83
CA SER A 97 16.94 11.65 -6.51
C SER A 97 16.72 12.96 -7.23
N SER A 98 16.74 12.91 -8.55
CA SER A 98 16.38 14.05 -9.38
C SER A 98 14.87 14.34 -9.37
N VAL A 99 14.04 13.39 -8.91
CA VAL A 99 12.59 13.60 -8.70
C VAL A 99 12.32 14.64 -7.62
N THR A 100 13.10 14.61 -6.54
CA THR A 100 13.00 15.57 -5.42
C THR A 100 14.08 16.65 -5.46
N GLY A 101 15.11 16.48 -6.28
CA GLY A 101 16.29 17.35 -6.32
C GLY A 101 17.21 17.19 -5.11
N THR A 102 17.10 16.10 -4.35
CA THR A 102 17.82 15.90 -3.08
C THR A 102 18.73 14.68 -3.11
N THR A 103 19.87 14.76 -2.42
CA THR A 103 20.72 13.60 -2.15
C THR A 103 20.46 13.09 -0.74
N LEU A 104 20.03 11.82 -0.63
CA LEU A 104 19.76 11.16 0.64
C LEU A 104 21.00 10.39 1.09
N ARG A 105 21.45 10.63 2.33
CA ARG A 105 22.58 9.93 2.93
C ARG A 105 22.15 9.21 4.19
N MET A 106 22.70 8.03 4.45
CA MET A 106 22.38 7.28 5.67
C MET A 106 22.74 8.07 6.95
N ALA A 107 23.72 8.99 6.91
CA ALA A 107 24.01 9.85 8.06
C ALA A 107 22.83 10.75 8.49
N ASP A 108 21.86 11.00 7.60
CA ASP A 108 20.73 11.89 7.84
C ASP A 108 19.50 11.18 8.46
N PHE A 109 19.56 9.85 8.66
CA PHE A 109 18.41 9.07 9.14
C PHE A 109 18.79 8.14 10.30
N ASP A 110 17.82 7.87 11.18
CA ASP A 110 18.00 7.02 12.36
C ASP A 110 18.38 5.57 12.03
N HIS A 111 17.83 5.01 10.95
CA HIS A 111 18.04 3.62 10.55
C HIS A 111 17.71 3.39 9.06
N PRO A 112 18.16 2.28 8.44
CA PRO A 112 18.01 2.06 6.99
C PRO A 112 16.57 2.13 6.46
N LEU A 113 15.60 1.61 7.22
CA LEU A 113 14.18 1.67 6.84
C LEU A 113 13.65 3.12 6.76
N HIS A 114 14.18 4.03 7.57
CA HIS A 114 13.81 5.45 7.55
C HIS A 114 14.27 6.09 6.24
N MET A 115 15.53 5.87 5.83
CA MET A 115 16.04 6.32 4.54
C MET A 115 15.27 5.69 3.37
N ALA A 116 14.99 4.38 3.42
CA ALA A 116 14.24 3.68 2.37
C ALA A 116 12.84 4.27 2.19
N ALA A 117 12.20 4.73 3.27
CA ALA A 117 10.92 5.42 3.21
C ALA A 117 11.00 6.78 2.52
N HIS A 118 12.14 7.46 2.48
CA HIS A 118 12.28 8.73 1.75
C HIS A 118 12.66 8.57 0.27
N LEU A 119 13.11 7.38 -0.14
CA LEU A 119 13.47 7.11 -1.54
C LEU A 119 12.24 6.88 -2.44
N GLN A 120 11.17 6.32 -1.87
CA GLN A 120 10.03 5.83 -2.63
C GLN A 120 8.71 5.99 -1.83
N PRO A 121 7.56 6.12 -2.51
CA PRO A 121 6.31 6.53 -1.89
C PRO A 121 5.43 5.41 -1.32
N ASP A 122 5.65 4.14 -1.68
CA ASP A 122 4.96 2.99 -1.11
C ASP A 122 5.22 2.88 0.40
N ASP A 123 4.19 2.54 1.18
CA ASP A 123 4.41 2.11 2.55
C ASP A 123 5.22 0.82 2.58
N LEU A 124 6.13 0.69 3.55
CA LEU A 124 7.02 -0.44 3.71
C LEU A 124 6.67 -1.19 4.99
N CYS A 125 6.61 -2.52 4.92
CA CYS A 125 6.50 -3.41 6.05
C CYS A 125 7.53 -4.53 5.93
N LEU A 126 8.25 -4.82 7.00
CA LEU A 126 9.25 -5.88 7.08
C LEU A 126 8.65 -7.05 7.85
N MET A 127 8.40 -8.14 7.14
CA MET A 127 7.92 -9.39 7.70
C MET A 127 9.10 -10.34 7.90
N THR A 128 9.53 -10.55 9.15
CA THR A 128 10.65 -11.46 9.46
C THR A 128 10.14 -12.83 9.86
N PRO A 129 10.86 -13.91 9.48
CA PRO A 129 10.55 -15.25 9.94
C PRO A 129 10.84 -15.38 11.44
N SER A 130 10.01 -16.12 12.17
CA SER A 130 10.23 -16.44 13.59
C SER A 130 9.69 -17.84 13.91
N ALA A 131 10.01 -18.36 15.09
CA ALA A 131 9.52 -19.68 15.53
C ALA A 131 7.98 -19.79 15.55
N GLY A 132 7.27 -18.67 15.75
CA GLY A 132 5.80 -18.59 15.76
C GLY A 132 5.19 -18.14 14.44
N GLY A 133 5.94 -18.22 13.33
CA GLY A 133 5.53 -17.73 12.02
C GLY A 133 6.06 -16.31 11.72
N TRP A 134 5.50 -15.68 10.70
CA TRP A 134 5.96 -14.41 10.17
C TRP A 134 5.47 -13.22 10.99
N ARG A 135 6.38 -12.34 11.41
CA ARG A 135 6.08 -11.18 12.28
C ARG A 135 6.44 -9.85 11.62
N LEU A 136 5.63 -8.84 11.86
CA LEU A 136 5.94 -7.46 11.45
C LEU A 136 6.99 -6.87 12.41
N THR A 137 8.24 -6.76 11.99
CA THR A 137 9.34 -6.23 12.84
C THR A 137 9.80 -4.84 12.45
N GLY A 138 9.30 -4.29 11.36
CA GLY A 138 9.51 -2.89 11.03
C GLY A 138 8.48 -2.40 10.01
N GLY A 139 8.23 -1.10 10.01
CA GLY A 139 7.41 -0.47 9.00
C GLY A 139 7.63 1.03 8.87
N ALA A 140 7.38 1.54 7.67
CA ALA A 140 7.17 2.93 7.35
C ALA A 140 5.80 3.04 6.67
N VAL A 141 4.75 3.31 7.44
CA VAL A 141 3.34 3.26 7.05
C VAL A 141 2.74 4.65 7.17
N CYS A 142 2.92 5.45 6.12
CA CYS A 142 2.47 6.84 6.06
C CYS A 142 1.08 7.00 5.46
N PHE A 143 0.55 5.99 4.79
CA PHE A 143 -0.77 6.00 4.16
C PHE A 143 -1.61 4.79 4.60
N PRO A 144 -1.84 4.58 5.91
CA PRO A 144 -2.68 3.46 6.37
C PRO A 144 -4.14 3.62 5.92
N SER A 145 -4.84 2.50 5.79
CA SER A 145 -6.30 2.44 5.62
C SER A 145 -6.95 1.86 6.88
N HIS A 146 -7.16 2.74 7.87
CA HIS A 146 -7.83 2.44 9.15
C HIS A 146 -7.14 1.37 10.01
N TRP A 147 -5.83 1.47 10.12
CA TRP A 147 -5.01 0.77 11.13
C TRP A 147 -3.81 1.62 11.55
N PHE A 148 -3.11 1.19 12.60
CA PHE A 148 -1.93 1.88 13.15
C PHE A 148 -0.74 0.94 13.20
N LEU A 149 0.43 1.38 12.72
CA LEU A 149 1.66 0.60 12.76
C LEU A 149 2.05 0.15 14.19
N PRO A 150 2.02 1.02 15.22
CA PRO A 150 2.33 0.61 16.60
C PRO A 150 1.45 -0.52 17.11
N HIS A 151 0.19 -0.59 16.66
CA HIS A 151 -0.72 -1.68 17.04
C HIS A 151 -0.41 -3.00 16.32
N MET A 152 0.33 -2.98 15.22
CA MET A 152 0.66 -4.18 14.44
C MET A 152 2.09 -4.67 14.68
N LEU A 153 2.98 -3.79 15.12
CA LEU A 153 4.38 -4.11 15.36
C LEU A 153 4.53 -5.31 16.32
N GLY A 154 5.41 -6.24 15.97
CA GLY A 154 5.69 -7.46 16.70
C GLY A 154 4.63 -8.56 16.58
N LYS A 155 3.48 -8.31 15.95
CA LYS A 155 2.43 -9.34 15.81
C LYS A 155 2.74 -10.31 14.67
N PRO A 156 2.33 -11.58 14.80
CA PRO A 156 2.37 -12.52 13.69
C PRO A 156 1.26 -12.21 12.67
N LEU A 157 1.36 -12.74 11.44
CA LEU A 157 0.39 -12.56 10.36
C LEU A 157 -1.08 -12.71 10.80
N PRO A 158 -1.49 -13.78 11.53
CA PRO A 158 -2.87 -13.90 12.02
C PRO A 158 -3.28 -12.78 12.99
N GLY A 159 -2.34 -12.30 13.81
CA GLY A 159 -2.57 -11.21 14.75
C GLY A 159 -2.78 -9.84 14.07
N ILE A 160 -2.05 -9.61 12.97
CA ILE A 160 -2.20 -8.41 12.13
C ILE A 160 -3.58 -8.43 11.43
N HIS A 161 -3.99 -9.59 10.93
CA HIS A 161 -5.21 -9.76 10.15
C HIS A 161 -6.45 -10.13 10.98
N ARG A 162 -6.38 -10.08 12.32
CA ARG A 162 -7.47 -10.52 13.22
C ARG A 162 -8.85 -9.95 12.89
N ARG A 163 -8.91 -8.73 12.32
CA ARG A 163 -10.17 -8.04 12.00
C ARG A 163 -10.72 -8.35 10.61
N VAL A 164 -9.93 -9.00 9.76
CA VAL A 164 -10.33 -9.32 8.40
C VAL A 164 -11.34 -10.48 8.45
N PRO A 165 -12.57 -10.30 7.95
CA PRO A 165 -13.59 -11.35 7.95
C PRO A 165 -13.08 -12.62 7.29
N SER A 166 -13.37 -13.77 7.92
CA SER A 166 -12.98 -15.10 7.44
C SER A 166 -11.48 -15.35 7.28
N TYR A 167 -10.59 -14.41 7.59
CA TYR A 167 -9.14 -14.60 7.37
C TYR A 167 -8.61 -15.84 8.08
N ALA A 168 -8.93 -16.01 9.36
CA ALA A 168 -8.47 -17.13 10.17
C ALA A 168 -8.90 -18.49 9.60
N THR A 169 -10.07 -18.56 8.95
CA THR A 169 -10.63 -19.81 8.45
C THR A 169 -10.32 -20.06 6.98
N THR A 170 -10.05 -19.03 6.17
CA THR A 170 -9.89 -19.16 4.71
C THR A 170 -8.52 -18.76 4.18
N LEU A 171 -7.80 -17.84 4.83
CA LEU A 171 -6.59 -17.23 4.28
C LEU A 171 -5.34 -17.42 5.13
N ALA A 172 -5.44 -17.66 6.45
CA ALA A 172 -4.27 -17.78 7.32
C ALA A 172 -3.27 -18.82 6.80
N THR A 173 -3.71 -20.08 6.63
CA THR A 173 -2.84 -21.17 6.16
C THR A 173 -2.30 -20.94 4.73
N PRO A 174 -3.11 -20.55 3.74
CA PRO A 174 -2.58 -20.22 2.41
C PRO A 174 -1.54 -19.09 2.40
N VAL A 175 -1.75 -18.05 3.22
CA VAL A 175 -0.84 -16.90 3.29
C VAL A 175 0.49 -17.30 3.96
N ASP A 176 0.44 -18.01 5.09
CA ASP A 176 1.67 -18.50 5.74
C ASP A 176 2.48 -19.39 4.80
N ARG A 177 1.82 -20.37 4.15
CA ARG A 177 2.47 -21.23 3.16
C ARG A 177 3.05 -20.45 1.99
N PHE A 178 2.34 -19.41 1.53
CA PHE A 178 2.86 -18.57 0.45
C PHE A 178 4.15 -17.86 0.85
N PHE A 179 4.21 -17.28 2.05
CA PHE A 179 5.42 -16.64 2.56
C PHE A 179 6.59 -17.63 2.69
N ASP A 180 6.33 -18.87 3.15
CA ASP A 180 7.35 -19.92 3.26
C ASP A 180 7.90 -20.36 1.89
N MET A 181 7.04 -20.41 0.87
CA MET A 181 7.42 -20.85 -0.49
C MET A 181 7.93 -19.72 -1.39
N LEU A 182 7.83 -18.46 -0.99
CA LEU A 182 8.28 -17.33 -1.81
C LEU A 182 9.80 -17.37 -1.95
N ALA A 183 10.27 -17.70 -3.15
CA ALA A 183 11.68 -17.79 -3.48
C ALA A 183 12.39 -16.44 -3.29
N ALA A 184 13.63 -16.48 -2.77
CA ALA A 184 14.47 -15.31 -2.62
C ALA A 184 14.62 -14.52 -3.94
N GLY A 185 14.53 -13.20 -3.87
CA GLY A 185 14.58 -12.31 -5.04
C GLY A 185 13.31 -12.30 -5.90
N ARG A 186 12.33 -13.17 -5.64
CA ARG A 186 11.06 -13.17 -6.36
C ARG A 186 10.13 -12.10 -5.78
N THR A 187 9.59 -11.28 -6.67
CA THR A 187 8.53 -10.32 -6.35
C THR A 187 7.21 -10.78 -6.96
N VAL A 188 6.15 -10.71 -6.17
CA VAL A 188 4.77 -10.82 -6.64
C VAL A 188 4.01 -9.57 -6.27
N TRP A 189 2.86 -9.34 -6.89
CA TRP A 189 1.97 -8.27 -6.50
C TRP A 189 0.52 -8.70 -6.45
N ARG A 190 -0.27 -7.95 -5.71
CA ARG A 190 -1.74 -8.06 -5.63
C ARG A 190 -2.33 -6.68 -5.43
N VAL A 191 -3.66 -6.63 -5.40
CA VAL A 191 -4.42 -5.42 -5.14
C VAL A 191 -5.36 -5.65 -3.97
N ASN A 192 -5.44 -4.66 -3.10
CA ASN A 192 -6.52 -4.50 -2.15
C ASN A 192 -7.24 -3.19 -2.48
N TRP A 193 -8.49 -3.07 -2.07
CA TRP A 193 -9.27 -1.87 -2.33
C TRP A 193 -10.22 -1.56 -1.18
N THR A 194 -10.60 -0.31 -1.04
CA THR A 194 -11.72 0.13 -0.20
C THR A 194 -12.44 1.30 -0.85
N LEU A 195 -13.62 1.64 -0.34
CA LEU A 195 -14.27 2.90 -0.66
C LEU A 195 -13.89 3.91 0.44
N ALA A 196 -13.48 5.10 0.04
CA ALA A 196 -13.14 6.19 0.93
C ALA A 196 -14.04 7.40 0.66
N ASP A 197 -14.29 8.21 1.68
CA ASP A 197 -15.08 9.43 1.64
C ASP A 197 -14.24 10.69 1.94
N ASP A 198 -12.93 10.51 2.03
CA ASP A 198 -11.90 11.53 2.21
C ASP A 198 -10.77 11.23 1.21
N PRO A 199 -10.31 12.20 0.40
CA PRO A 199 -9.19 12.01 -0.52
C PRO A 199 -7.81 11.88 0.17
N ALA A 200 -7.69 12.20 1.46
CA ALA A 200 -6.42 12.14 2.18
C ALA A 200 -5.82 10.73 2.18
N LEU A 201 -4.51 10.62 1.95
CA LEU A 201 -3.82 9.33 1.94
C LEU A 201 -3.61 8.75 3.35
N PHE A 202 -3.35 9.63 4.32
CA PHE A 202 -3.15 9.27 5.72
C PHE A 202 -4.50 9.14 6.43
N GLN A 203 -5.01 7.90 6.51
CA GLN A 203 -6.28 7.58 7.19
C GLN A 203 -6.03 6.59 8.34
N PRO A 204 -5.32 7.00 9.40
CA PRO A 204 -5.12 6.16 10.56
C PRO A 204 -6.47 5.91 11.26
N GLY A 205 -6.55 4.88 12.08
CA GLY A 205 -7.78 4.61 12.82
C GLY A 205 -8.07 3.15 13.00
N THR A 206 -9.30 2.86 13.40
CA THR A 206 -9.82 1.48 13.47
C THR A 206 -11.21 1.35 12.87
N VAL A 207 -11.79 2.47 12.44
CA VAL A 207 -13.15 2.59 11.92
C VAL A 207 -13.08 3.52 10.71
N ALA A 208 -13.62 3.08 9.59
CA ALA A 208 -13.75 3.90 8.39
C ALA A 208 -14.79 5.01 8.59
N HIS A 209 -14.67 6.10 7.83
CA HIS A 209 -15.68 7.17 7.72
C HIS A 209 -16.03 7.86 9.05
N LYS A 210 -15.02 8.06 9.91
CA LYS A 210 -15.17 8.79 11.18
C LYS A 210 -14.14 9.93 11.28
N PRO A 211 -14.57 11.17 11.59
CA PRO A 211 -15.96 11.60 11.81
C PRO A 211 -16.81 11.51 10.54
N VAL A 212 -18.12 11.39 10.70
CA VAL A 212 -19.06 11.27 9.57
C VAL A 212 -19.18 12.63 8.88
N ASP A 213 -18.90 12.69 7.58
CA ASP A 213 -19.23 13.84 6.74
C ASP A 213 -20.68 13.74 6.25
N ALA A 214 -21.60 14.44 6.92
CA ALA A 214 -23.01 14.44 6.54
C ALA A 214 -23.31 15.18 5.22
N SER A 215 -22.33 15.88 4.63
CA SER A 215 -22.50 16.56 3.34
C SER A 215 -22.47 15.61 2.14
N ILE A 216 -21.98 14.38 2.32
CA ILE A 216 -21.92 13.36 1.27
C ILE A 216 -23.27 12.66 1.17
N ASN A 217 -23.83 12.66 -0.04
CA ASN A 217 -25.15 12.12 -0.36
C ASN A 217 -25.20 11.59 -1.81
N ASP A 218 -26.35 11.05 -2.22
CA ASP A 218 -26.51 10.42 -3.53
C ASP A 218 -26.18 11.36 -4.71
N SER A 219 -26.46 12.67 -4.59
CA SER A 219 -26.25 13.62 -5.69
C SER A 219 -24.79 14.05 -5.87
N ASN A 220 -23.93 13.86 -4.87
CA ASN A 220 -22.51 14.23 -4.94
C ASN A 220 -21.55 13.05 -4.68
N GLY A 221 -22.08 11.84 -4.48
CA GLY A 221 -21.31 10.64 -4.21
C GLY A 221 -20.27 10.32 -5.29
N ALA A 222 -20.55 10.65 -6.56
CA ALA A 222 -19.61 10.44 -7.66
C ALA A 222 -18.29 11.20 -7.46
N ASP A 223 -18.35 12.45 -6.98
CA ASP A 223 -17.18 13.31 -6.81
C ASP A 223 -16.57 13.25 -5.40
N ARG A 224 -17.35 12.83 -4.41
CA ARG A 224 -16.95 12.81 -3.00
C ARG A 224 -16.57 11.44 -2.46
N LEU A 225 -16.87 10.37 -3.20
CA LEU A 225 -16.40 9.03 -2.89
C LEU A 225 -15.23 8.65 -3.81
N TYR A 226 -14.27 7.94 -3.24
CA TYR A 226 -13.05 7.56 -3.90
C TYR A 226 -12.86 6.05 -3.84
N LEU A 227 -12.58 5.43 -4.97
CA LEU A 227 -12.02 4.10 -5.00
C LEU A 227 -10.55 4.20 -4.59
N ARG A 228 -10.27 3.76 -3.37
CA ARG A 228 -8.91 3.63 -2.84
C ARG A 228 -8.36 2.27 -3.21
N VAL A 229 -7.24 2.23 -3.93
CA VAL A 229 -6.58 0.99 -4.32
C VAL A 229 -5.18 0.95 -3.72
N GLU A 230 -4.85 -0.19 -3.10
CA GLU A 230 -3.54 -0.50 -2.58
C GLU A 230 -2.90 -1.55 -3.49
N ARG A 231 -1.91 -1.14 -4.28
CA ARG A 231 -1.05 -2.06 -5.02
C ARG A 231 0.03 -2.55 -4.10
N GLN A 232 -0.02 -3.84 -3.82
CA GLN A 232 0.78 -4.48 -2.80
C GLN A 232 1.82 -5.37 -3.44
N THR A 233 3.10 -5.22 -3.10
CA THR A 233 4.16 -6.15 -3.54
C THR A 233 4.74 -6.94 -2.38
N LEU A 234 5.14 -8.18 -2.63
CA LEU A 234 5.79 -9.06 -1.67
C LEU A 234 7.11 -9.54 -2.30
N THR A 235 8.23 -9.17 -1.69
CA THR A 235 9.57 -9.51 -2.16
C THR A 235 10.35 -10.21 -1.06
N LYS A 236 10.79 -11.45 -1.29
CA LYS A 236 11.63 -12.18 -0.32
C LYS A 236 13.08 -11.73 -0.44
N LEU A 237 13.65 -11.32 0.67
CA LEU A 237 15.04 -10.92 0.81
C LEU A 237 15.98 -12.14 0.91
N PRO A 238 17.05 -12.21 0.09
CA PRO A 238 17.94 -13.37 0.03
C PRO A 238 18.80 -13.60 1.26
N VAL A 239 19.21 -12.56 1.99
CA VAL A 239 20.15 -12.67 3.11
C VAL A 239 19.42 -12.84 4.45
N SER A 240 18.55 -11.90 4.81
CA SER A 240 17.77 -11.94 6.06
C SER A 240 16.64 -12.96 6.03
N GLY A 241 16.21 -13.39 4.84
CA GLY A 241 15.01 -14.20 4.67
C GLY A 241 13.71 -13.46 5.00
N ALA A 242 13.75 -12.15 5.27
CA ALA A 242 12.53 -11.37 5.49
C ALA A 242 11.74 -11.18 4.18
N VAL A 243 10.48 -10.79 4.28
CA VAL A 243 9.67 -10.36 3.15
C VAL A 243 9.39 -8.86 3.29
N ILE A 244 9.75 -8.11 2.26
CA ILE A 244 9.33 -6.72 2.12
C ILE A 244 7.93 -6.72 1.54
N PHE A 245 7.01 -6.10 2.27
CA PHE A 245 5.66 -5.81 1.83
C PHE A 245 5.55 -4.32 1.50
N THR A 246 5.43 -3.98 0.22
CA THR A 246 5.21 -2.59 -0.20
C THR A 246 3.72 -2.34 -0.47
N ILE A 247 3.24 -1.13 -0.19
CA ILE A 247 1.84 -0.75 -0.38
C ILE A 247 1.78 0.64 -1.05
N ARG A 248 1.66 0.67 -2.38
CA ARG A 248 1.38 1.90 -3.13
C ARG A 248 -0.10 2.22 -3.06
N THR A 249 -0.45 3.39 -2.56
CA THR A 249 -1.83 3.85 -2.46
C THR A 249 -2.19 4.74 -3.65
N HIS A 250 -3.31 4.43 -4.27
CA HIS A 250 -3.95 5.22 -5.33
C HIS A 250 -5.35 5.63 -4.90
N MET A 251 -5.73 6.88 -5.21
CA MET A 251 -7.06 7.44 -4.93
C MET A 251 -7.69 7.91 -6.24
N ARG A 252 -8.91 7.48 -6.51
CA ARG A 252 -9.65 7.91 -7.71
C ARG A 252 -11.10 8.21 -7.39
N PRO A 253 -11.61 9.43 -7.67
CA PRO A 253 -13.03 9.71 -7.48
C PRO A 253 -13.88 8.82 -8.40
N LEU A 254 -15.08 8.44 -7.96
CA LEU A 254 -15.96 7.59 -8.76
C LEU A 254 -16.36 8.24 -10.09
N SER A 255 -16.42 9.57 -10.14
CA SER A 255 -16.71 10.35 -11.35
C SER A 255 -15.66 10.15 -12.45
N ALA A 256 -14.40 9.83 -12.09
CA ALA A 256 -13.32 9.55 -13.04
C ALA A 256 -13.33 8.11 -13.59
N LEU A 257 -14.25 7.25 -13.13
CA LEU A 257 -14.40 5.89 -13.67
C LEU A 257 -15.13 5.92 -15.02
N ASN A 258 -14.63 5.14 -15.98
CA ASN A 258 -15.33 4.95 -17.26
C ASN A 258 -16.54 3.99 -17.10
N GLY A 259 -17.40 3.90 -18.13
CA GLY A 259 -18.63 3.09 -18.05
C GLY A 259 -18.42 1.62 -17.67
N ALA A 260 -17.39 0.97 -18.23
CA ALA A 260 -17.08 -0.42 -17.90
C ALA A 260 -16.62 -0.58 -16.45
N GLN A 261 -15.78 0.34 -15.96
CA GLN A 261 -15.33 0.38 -14.57
C GLN A 261 -16.48 0.61 -13.60
N ARG A 262 -17.41 1.51 -13.94
CA ARG A 262 -18.60 1.79 -13.13
C ARG A 262 -19.50 0.56 -13.00
N TYR A 263 -19.82 -0.06 -14.13
CA TYR A 263 -20.62 -1.29 -14.19
C TYR A 263 -20.01 -2.41 -13.33
N GLN A 264 -18.71 -2.67 -13.52
CA GLN A 264 -18.02 -3.73 -12.80
C GLN A 264 -17.97 -3.43 -11.30
N PHE A 265 -17.66 -2.18 -10.92
CA PHE A 265 -17.61 -1.83 -9.51
C PHE A 265 -18.98 -1.91 -8.84
N ALA A 266 -20.05 -1.49 -9.52
CA ALA A 266 -21.41 -1.66 -9.02
C ALA A 266 -21.78 -3.14 -8.82
N SER A 267 -21.39 -4.02 -9.76
CA SER A 267 -21.59 -5.47 -9.63
C SER A 267 -20.81 -6.07 -8.45
N ILE A 268 -19.58 -5.59 -8.19
CA ILE A 268 -18.82 -5.96 -7.01
C ILE A 268 -19.52 -5.51 -5.73
N LEU A 269 -19.98 -4.26 -5.65
CA LEU A 269 -20.68 -3.74 -4.47
C LEU A 269 -21.93 -4.55 -4.14
N ARG A 270 -22.69 -4.99 -5.15
CA ARG A 270 -23.88 -5.82 -4.98
C ARG A 270 -23.60 -7.26 -4.57
N SER A 271 -22.38 -7.76 -4.78
CA SER A 271 -22.02 -9.17 -4.52
C SER A 271 -21.20 -9.37 -3.23
N LEU A 272 -20.88 -8.29 -2.51
CA LEU A 272 -20.13 -8.37 -1.26
C LEU A 272 -20.95 -9.05 -0.15
N PRO A 273 -20.38 -10.02 0.57
CA PRO A 273 -20.96 -10.51 1.80
C PRO A 273 -21.04 -9.39 2.86
N ASP A 274 -22.10 -9.36 3.67
CA ASP A 274 -22.35 -8.30 4.66
C ASP A 274 -21.16 -8.05 5.60
N ALA A 275 -20.51 -9.12 6.08
CA ALA A 275 -19.34 -9.00 6.96
C ALA A 275 -18.16 -8.28 6.26
N VAL A 276 -17.97 -8.50 4.96
CA VAL A 276 -16.94 -7.83 4.18
C VAL A 276 -17.34 -6.38 3.90
N ALA A 277 -18.61 -6.13 3.58
CA ALA A 277 -19.14 -4.79 3.39
C ALA A 277 -18.98 -3.94 4.67
N ALA A 278 -19.31 -4.49 5.83
CA ALA A 278 -19.11 -3.84 7.13
C ALA A 278 -17.63 -3.58 7.41
N TYR A 279 -16.75 -4.56 7.18
CA TYR A 279 -15.30 -4.39 7.35
C TYR A 279 -14.72 -3.28 6.45
N LYS A 280 -15.21 -3.15 5.21
CA LYS A 280 -14.80 -2.10 4.27
C LYS A 280 -15.52 -0.76 4.47
N GLY A 281 -16.34 -0.61 5.53
CA GLY A 281 -17.05 0.64 5.81
C GLY A 281 -18.26 0.94 4.92
N LEU A 282 -18.69 -0.02 4.08
CA LEU A 282 -19.69 0.20 3.03
C LEU A 282 -21.12 0.32 3.55
N GLN A 283 -21.38 0.06 4.84
CA GLN A 283 -22.71 0.26 5.43
C GLN A 283 -23.21 1.71 5.29
N ARG A 284 -22.29 2.68 5.27
CA ARG A 284 -22.62 4.09 5.05
C ARG A 284 -22.50 4.48 3.57
N THR A 285 -21.37 4.16 2.96
CA THR A 285 -20.97 4.72 1.66
C THR A 285 -21.39 3.86 0.48
N GLY A 286 -21.79 2.60 0.70
CA GLY A 286 -22.11 1.64 -0.36
C GLY A 286 -23.35 2.01 -1.17
N ALA A 287 -24.42 2.46 -0.51
CA ALA A 287 -25.65 2.87 -1.21
C ALA A 287 -25.43 4.12 -2.07
N MET A 288 -24.74 5.13 -1.52
CA MET A 288 -24.38 6.36 -2.25
C MET A 288 -23.45 6.06 -3.43
N ALA A 289 -22.49 5.15 -3.25
CA ALA A 289 -21.65 4.69 -4.36
C ALA A 289 -22.47 3.98 -5.43
N LEU A 290 -23.39 3.08 -5.07
CA LEU A 290 -24.26 2.42 -6.04
C LEU A 290 -25.11 3.42 -6.82
N ALA A 291 -25.73 4.39 -6.14
CA ALA A 291 -26.46 5.47 -6.79
C ALA A 291 -25.58 6.20 -7.81
N ALA A 292 -24.38 6.62 -7.40
CA ALA A 292 -23.43 7.30 -8.29
C ALA A 292 -22.94 6.47 -9.48
N LEU A 293 -22.84 5.15 -9.32
CA LEU A 293 -22.36 4.24 -10.36
C LEU A 293 -23.46 3.85 -11.35
N ASP A 294 -24.73 3.83 -10.92
CA ASP A 294 -25.89 3.45 -11.73
C ASP A 294 -26.48 4.62 -12.55
N ASP A 295 -26.26 5.86 -12.11
CA ASP A 295 -26.93 7.07 -12.65
C ASP A 295 -26.45 7.48 -14.06
N VAL A 296 -25.54 6.72 -14.67
CA VAL A 296 -25.06 6.95 -16.04
C VAL A 296 -25.40 5.74 -16.90
N ARG A 297 -26.66 5.67 -17.34
CA ARG A 297 -27.08 4.87 -18.49
C ARG A 297 -27.04 5.70 -19.76
#